data_AF-A0A976SIY6-F1
#
_entry.id   AF-A0A976SIY6-F1
#
_cell.length_a   1.000
_cell.length_b   1.000
_cell.length_c   1.000
_cell.angle_alpha   90.00
_cell.angle_beta   90.00
_cell.angle_gamma   90.00
#
_symmetry.space_group_name_H-M   'P 1'
#
loop_
_entity.id
_entity.type
_entity.pdbx_description
1 polymer ?
#
loop_
_entity_poly.entity_id
_entity_poly.type
_entity_poly.pdbx_seq_one_letter_code
_entity_poly.pdbx_strand_id
1 'polypeptide(L)'
;MKFAIFAVAALVAKFAAAESAPTVGSVNLKDLGFVLYGRHKDPNASATTGCPLGTLPDRVFLHKSVKHGDHFFTWVKPVHGLVNELVCDSHAVWKGLADELLLDFHFFGKTTGKMFAHVEHLTALGGVAHVFLGFEGAAAGKALGVSKFLAGVAALLDKEFLNVKALPAHALLHELAFHHAA
;
A
#
# COMPACT_ATOMS: atom_id res chain seq x y z
N MET A 1 -13.56 37.14 14.74
CA MET A 1 -13.08 36.44 13.53
C MET A 1 -11.57 36.26 13.65
N LYS A 2 -11.09 35.07 14.01
CA LYS A 2 -9.67 34.83 14.34
C LYS A 2 -9.25 33.36 14.16
N PHE A 3 -9.65 32.73 13.06
CA PHE A 3 -9.27 31.32 12.77
C PHE A 3 -8.96 31.03 11.30
N ALA A 4 -8.84 32.05 10.43
CA ALA A 4 -8.67 31.86 8.98
C ALA A 4 -7.20 31.90 8.49
N ILE A 5 -6.21 32.15 9.36
CA ILE A 5 -4.84 32.44 8.93
C ILE A 5 -3.94 31.18 8.91
N PHE A 6 -4.24 30.15 9.70
CA PHE A 6 -3.39 28.95 9.77
C PHE A 6 -3.55 27.98 8.60
N ALA A 7 -4.71 27.93 7.94
CA ALA A 7 -4.91 27.08 6.76
C ALA A 7 -4.17 27.61 5.53
N VAL A 8 -4.06 28.94 5.39
CA VAL A 8 -3.34 29.57 4.27
C VAL A 8 -1.83 29.43 4.46
N ALA A 9 -1.31 29.63 5.66
CA ALA A 9 0.13 29.46 5.94
C ALA A 9 0.61 28.01 5.70
N ALA A 10 -0.20 27.01 6.04
CA ALA A 10 0.08 25.60 5.73
C ALA A 10 0.04 25.30 4.22
N LEU A 11 -0.77 26.04 3.45
CA LEU A 11 -0.82 25.94 2.00
C LEU A 11 0.38 26.64 1.33
N VAL A 12 0.83 27.80 1.82
CA VAL A 12 2.03 28.49 1.28
C VAL A 12 3.32 27.73 1.62
N ALA A 13 3.40 27.08 2.78
CA ALA A 13 4.53 26.21 3.12
C ALA A 13 4.65 24.98 2.20
N LYS A 14 3.53 24.47 1.64
CA LYS A 14 3.56 23.43 0.60
C LYS A 14 4.15 23.92 -0.73
N PHE A 15 4.05 25.22 -1.04
CA PHE A 15 4.62 25.79 -2.26
C PHE A 15 6.10 26.21 -2.09
N ALA A 16 6.51 26.65 -0.90
CA ALA A 16 7.90 27.03 -0.63
C ALA A 16 8.87 25.83 -0.52
N ALA A 17 8.35 24.63 -0.22
CA ALA A 17 9.14 23.39 -0.24
C ALA A 17 9.30 22.78 -1.65
N ALA A 18 8.72 23.40 -2.69
CA ALA A 18 8.66 22.83 -4.03
C ALA A 18 9.94 22.99 -4.86
N GLU A 19 10.86 23.89 -4.52
CA GLU A 19 12.09 24.11 -5.30
C GLU A 19 13.14 23.00 -5.16
N SER A 20 12.97 22.08 -4.21
CA SER A 20 13.77 20.86 -4.06
C SER A 20 12.91 19.61 -3.82
N ALA A 21 11.60 19.69 -4.12
CA ALA A 21 10.71 18.56 -3.99
C ALA A 21 11.11 17.45 -4.99
N PRO A 22 11.25 16.19 -4.55
CA PRO A 22 11.51 15.09 -5.45
C PRO A 22 10.44 15.05 -6.55
N THR A 23 10.86 14.84 -7.80
CA THR A 23 9.91 14.67 -8.90
C THR A 23 9.03 13.47 -8.65
N VAL A 24 7.74 13.53 -8.98
CA VAL A 24 6.84 12.37 -8.94
C VAL A 24 7.40 11.26 -9.83
N GLY A 25 7.31 9.99 -9.42
CA GLY A 25 7.83 8.88 -10.22
C GLY A 25 7.33 7.50 -9.80
N SER A 26 7.96 6.46 -10.33
CA SER A 26 7.54 5.07 -10.13
C SER A 26 8.12 4.44 -8.86
N VAL A 27 7.38 3.50 -8.28
CA VAL A 27 7.93 2.49 -7.35
C VAL A 27 7.93 1.13 -8.04
N ASN A 28 9.09 0.46 -8.05
CA ASN A 28 9.24 -0.90 -8.54
C ASN A 28 9.12 -1.90 -7.39
N LEU A 29 8.03 -2.65 -7.37
CA LEU A 29 7.72 -3.65 -6.34
C LEU A 29 8.75 -4.78 -6.28
N LYS A 30 9.44 -5.09 -7.39
CA LYS A 30 10.49 -6.12 -7.42
C LYS A 30 11.68 -5.76 -6.54
N ASP A 31 11.99 -4.46 -6.45
CA ASP A 31 13.09 -3.96 -5.63
C ASP A 31 12.74 -4.00 -4.13
N LEU A 32 11.44 -3.98 -3.81
CA LEU A 32 10.95 -4.14 -2.44
C LEU A 32 11.02 -5.60 -1.97
N GLY A 33 10.83 -6.55 -2.88
CA GLY A 33 10.75 -7.97 -2.59
C GLY A 33 9.63 -8.34 -1.61
N PHE A 34 9.63 -9.58 -1.11
CA PHE A 34 8.75 -10.01 -0.01
C PHE A 34 9.50 -9.94 1.32
N VAL A 35 10.00 -8.77 1.65
CA VAL A 35 10.73 -8.59 2.91
C VAL A 35 9.74 -8.49 4.06
N LEU A 36 9.85 -9.43 4.99
CA LEU A 36 9.10 -9.43 6.25
C LEU A 36 9.67 -8.34 7.16
N TYR A 37 9.42 -7.07 6.83
CA TYR A 37 9.93 -5.95 7.61
C TYR A 37 9.17 -5.86 8.95
N GLY A 38 9.82 -6.44 9.95
CA GLY A 38 9.55 -6.29 11.37
C GLY A 38 8.19 -6.81 11.82
N ARG A 39 8.18 -7.98 12.46
CA ARG A 39 7.42 -8.02 13.72
C ARG A 39 7.88 -6.81 14.53
N HIS A 40 6.98 -6.12 15.25
CA HIS A 40 7.45 -5.20 16.28
C HIS A 40 8.56 -5.90 17.07
N LYS A 41 9.70 -5.23 17.28
CA LYS A 41 10.77 -5.77 18.14
C LYS A 41 10.11 -6.27 19.43
N ASP A 42 10.63 -7.36 20.00
CA ASP A 42 10.11 -7.87 21.27
C ASP A 42 9.96 -6.68 22.24
N PRO A 43 8.74 -6.40 22.75
CA PRO A 43 8.52 -5.27 23.64
C PRO A 43 9.37 -5.34 24.91
N ASN A 44 9.95 -6.51 25.22
CA ASN A 44 10.86 -6.75 26.34
C ASN A 44 12.35 -6.72 25.94
N ALA A 45 12.69 -6.61 24.66
CA ALA A 45 14.07 -6.43 24.23
C ALA A 45 14.49 -4.97 24.40
N SER A 46 15.71 -4.75 24.91
CA SER A 46 16.29 -3.41 25.06
C SER A 46 16.28 -2.67 23.71
N ALA A 47 15.55 -1.56 23.65
CA ALA A 47 15.28 -0.83 22.43
C ALA A 47 16.57 -0.17 21.91
N THR A 48 17.19 -0.78 20.89
CA THR A 48 18.14 -0.08 20.03
C THR A 48 17.39 0.98 19.22
N THR A 49 17.77 2.24 19.36
CA THR A 49 17.23 3.37 18.61
C THR A 49 17.55 3.20 17.12
N GLY A 50 16.51 3.04 16.30
CA GLY A 50 16.62 2.90 14.86
C GLY A 50 15.25 2.75 14.22
N CYS A 51 15.11 3.12 12.95
CA CYS A 51 13.87 2.93 12.21
C CYS A 51 13.49 1.43 12.26
N PRO A 52 12.33 1.06 12.84
CA PRO A 52 11.93 -0.34 12.95
C PRO A 52 11.69 -1.00 11.57
N LEU A 53 11.60 -0.18 10.51
CA LEU A 53 11.42 -0.58 9.12
C LEU A 53 12.74 -0.63 8.33
N GLY A 54 13.90 -0.42 8.97
CA GLY A 54 15.20 -0.38 8.29
C GLY A 54 15.32 0.76 7.28
N THR A 55 16.24 0.60 6.32
CA THR A 55 16.39 1.53 5.18
C THR A 55 15.33 1.21 4.14
N LEU A 56 14.44 2.17 3.88
CA LEU A 56 13.44 2.09 2.82
C LEU A 56 13.92 2.85 1.59
N PRO A 57 13.49 2.47 0.37
CA PRO A 57 13.70 3.30 -0.81
C PRO A 57 13.09 4.70 -0.66
N ASP A 58 13.67 5.71 -1.30
CA ASP A 58 13.32 7.14 -1.14
C ASP A 58 11.84 7.47 -1.32
N ARG A 59 11.10 6.64 -2.07
CA ARG A 59 9.68 6.83 -2.40
C ARG A 59 8.73 5.96 -1.58
N VAL A 60 9.25 5.19 -0.62
CA VAL A 60 8.50 4.25 0.20
C VAL A 60 8.58 4.67 1.66
N PHE A 61 7.43 5.01 2.23
CA PHE A 61 7.28 5.35 3.64
C PHE A 61 7.08 4.11 4.52
N LEU A 62 6.41 3.09 3.99
CA LEU A 62 6.18 1.82 4.67
C LEU A 62 6.23 0.69 3.65
N HIS A 63 6.93 -0.40 3.99
CA HIS A 63 6.80 -1.67 3.29
C HIS A 63 6.74 -2.79 4.33
N LYS A 64 5.69 -3.61 4.28
CA LYS A 64 5.53 -4.76 5.18
C LYS A 64 4.91 -5.93 4.45
N SER A 65 5.57 -7.09 4.49
CA SER A 65 5.02 -8.34 4.00
C SER A 65 4.75 -9.32 5.14
N VAL A 66 3.62 -10.02 5.07
CA VAL A 66 3.20 -11.08 6.00
C VAL A 66 2.92 -12.32 5.18
N LYS A 67 3.63 -13.41 5.47
CA LYS A 67 3.44 -14.71 4.80
C LYS A 67 2.39 -15.53 5.54
N HIS A 68 1.53 -16.20 4.78
CA HIS A 68 0.54 -17.18 5.25
C HIS A 68 0.43 -18.33 4.24
N GLY A 69 0.82 -19.54 4.65
CA GLY A 69 1.02 -20.64 3.71
C GLY A 69 2.00 -20.26 2.59
N ASP A 70 1.60 -20.43 1.34
CA ASP A 70 2.37 -20.03 0.15
C ASP A 70 2.07 -18.60 -0.33
N HIS A 71 1.19 -17.88 0.36
CA HIS A 71 0.72 -16.55 -0.02
C HIS A 71 1.32 -15.46 0.87
N PHE A 72 1.28 -14.24 0.35
CA PHE A 72 1.74 -13.03 1.01
C PHE A 72 0.64 -11.99 1.00
N PHE A 73 0.51 -11.29 2.11
CA PHE A 73 -0.05 -9.94 2.17
C PHE A 73 1.11 -8.96 2.22
N THR A 74 1.15 -8.02 1.29
CA THR A 74 2.16 -6.97 1.25
C THR A 74 1.48 -5.60 1.28
N TRP A 75 1.94 -4.74 2.18
CA TRP A 75 1.50 -3.38 2.33
C TRP A 75 2.63 -2.42 1.97
N VAL A 76 2.38 -1.52 1.03
CA VAL A 76 3.31 -0.46 0.62
C VAL A 76 2.61 0.90 0.77
N LYS A 77 3.13 1.75 1.65
CA LYS A 77 2.78 3.18 1.66
C LYS A 77 3.86 3.96 0.93
N PRO A 78 3.52 4.74 -0.11
CA PRO A 78 4.46 5.66 -0.72
C PRO A 78 4.75 6.84 0.20
N VAL A 79 5.85 7.53 -0.06
CA VAL A 79 6.01 8.90 0.42
C VAL A 79 4.97 9.77 -0.30
N HIS A 80 4.09 10.41 0.48
CA HIS A 80 2.98 11.19 -0.06
C HIS A 80 3.45 12.21 -1.09
N GLY A 81 2.78 12.21 -2.24
CA GLY A 81 3.03 13.15 -3.32
C GLY A 81 4.19 12.80 -4.23
N LEU A 82 4.85 11.65 -4.05
CA LEU A 82 6.04 11.28 -4.84
C LEU A 82 5.83 10.09 -5.78
N VAL A 83 4.66 9.44 -5.75
CA VAL A 83 4.43 8.20 -6.51
C VAL A 83 3.15 8.30 -7.33
N ASN A 84 3.26 8.14 -8.65
CA ASN A 84 2.11 8.07 -9.57
C ASN A 84 2.10 6.78 -10.41
N GLU A 85 3.05 5.88 -10.18
CA GLU A 85 3.17 4.65 -10.95
C GLU A 85 3.71 3.53 -10.06
N LEU A 86 3.13 2.35 -10.25
CA LEU A 86 3.55 1.09 -9.65
C LEU A 86 3.87 0.11 -10.77
N VAL A 87 5.09 -0.40 -10.75
CA VAL A 87 5.54 -1.46 -11.64
C VAL A 87 6.10 -2.63 -10.82
N CYS A 88 6.13 -3.81 -11.41
CA CYS A 88 6.90 -4.94 -10.93
C CYS A 88 7.80 -5.38 -12.07
N ASP A 89 9.05 -4.94 -12.07
CA ASP A 89 9.95 -5.09 -13.22
C ASP A 89 9.35 -4.44 -14.48
N SER A 90 9.19 -5.21 -15.55
CA SER A 90 8.53 -4.78 -16.80
C SER A 90 6.99 -4.81 -16.74
N HIS A 91 6.39 -5.30 -15.65
CA HIS A 91 4.93 -5.42 -15.53
C HIS A 91 4.32 -4.14 -14.94
N ALA A 92 3.45 -3.49 -15.70
CA ALA A 92 2.62 -2.40 -15.17
C ALA A 92 1.60 -2.95 -14.17
N VAL A 93 1.61 -2.41 -12.95
CA VAL A 93 0.64 -2.76 -11.89
C VAL A 93 -0.45 -1.70 -11.82
N TRP A 94 -0.05 -0.44 -11.77
CA TRP A 94 -0.95 0.71 -11.77
C TRP A 94 -0.23 1.96 -12.24
N LYS A 95 -0.96 2.86 -12.91
CA LYS A 95 -0.50 4.19 -13.28
C LYS A 95 -1.65 5.16 -13.08
N GLY A 96 -1.40 6.21 -12.30
CA GLY A 96 -2.36 7.30 -12.12
C GLY A 96 -2.53 8.10 -13.41
N LEU A 97 -3.67 8.76 -13.53
CA LEU A 97 -3.86 9.83 -14.51
C LEU A 97 -3.02 11.06 -14.12
N ALA A 98 -3.08 12.10 -14.94
CA ALA A 98 -2.40 13.37 -14.61
C ALA A 98 -2.82 13.85 -13.22
N ASP A 99 -1.84 14.25 -12.42
CA ASP A 99 -1.99 14.73 -11.04
C ASP A 99 -2.57 13.72 -10.04
N GLU A 100 -2.67 12.44 -10.41
CA GLU A 100 -3.04 11.38 -9.49
C GLU A 100 -1.83 10.77 -8.79
N LEU A 101 -1.99 10.51 -7.49
CA LEU A 101 -0.89 10.12 -6.61
C LEU A 101 -1.29 8.91 -5.77
N LEU A 102 -0.40 7.93 -5.68
CA LEU A 102 -0.58 6.78 -4.81
C LEU A 102 -0.63 7.22 -3.35
N LEU A 103 -1.59 6.69 -2.60
CA LEU A 103 -1.73 6.85 -1.16
C LEU A 103 -1.48 5.55 -0.41
N ASP A 104 -1.93 4.43 -0.98
CA ASP A 104 -1.77 3.12 -0.37
C ASP A 104 -1.78 2.00 -1.40
N PHE A 105 -1.01 0.94 -1.15
CA PHE A 105 -1.00 -0.26 -1.98
C PHE A 105 -0.99 -1.52 -1.12
N HIS A 106 -1.92 -2.42 -1.39
CA HIS A 106 -1.98 -3.73 -0.77
C HIS A 106 -1.93 -4.81 -1.85
N PHE A 107 -1.10 -5.82 -1.67
CA PHE A 107 -1.02 -6.99 -2.52
C PHE A 107 -1.36 -8.25 -1.72
N PHE A 108 -2.10 -9.16 -2.33
CA PHE A 108 -2.49 -10.46 -1.79
C PHE A 108 -2.20 -11.52 -2.83
N GLY A 109 -1.33 -12.49 -2.55
CA GLY A 109 -1.04 -13.50 -3.55
C GLY A 109 0.32 -14.15 -3.41
N LYS A 110 0.72 -14.85 -4.47
CA LYS A 110 2.06 -15.37 -4.67
C LYS A 110 2.50 -15.09 -6.10
N THR A 111 3.80 -15.06 -6.35
CA THR A 111 4.38 -14.76 -7.67
C THR A 111 3.93 -15.71 -8.78
N THR A 112 3.46 -16.90 -8.42
CA THR A 112 2.99 -17.96 -9.33
C THR A 112 1.54 -18.33 -9.01
N GLY A 113 0.57 -17.48 -9.36
CA GLY A 113 -0.84 -17.81 -9.18
C GLY A 113 -1.79 -16.65 -9.34
N LYS A 114 -2.98 -16.79 -8.74
CA LYS A 114 -3.92 -15.68 -8.58
C LYS A 114 -3.35 -14.67 -7.59
N MET A 115 -3.47 -13.40 -7.95
CA MET A 115 -3.05 -12.29 -7.11
C MET A 115 -4.11 -11.20 -7.15
N PHE A 116 -4.18 -10.43 -6.09
CA PHE A 116 -5.09 -9.31 -5.95
C PHE A 116 -4.31 -8.10 -5.46
N ALA A 117 -4.63 -6.93 -5.99
CA ALA A 117 -4.07 -5.68 -5.49
C ALA A 117 -5.16 -4.65 -5.21
N HIS A 118 -5.06 -3.97 -4.08
CA HIS A 118 -5.85 -2.79 -3.77
C HIS A 118 -4.96 -1.56 -3.86
N VAL A 119 -5.36 -0.60 -4.68
CA VAL A 119 -4.68 0.68 -4.88
C VAL A 119 -5.59 1.76 -4.33
N GLU A 120 -5.09 2.55 -3.40
CA GLU A 120 -5.70 3.79 -2.95
C GLU A 120 -4.90 4.95 -3.55
N HIS A 121 -5.59 5.87 -4.23
CA HIS A 121 -4.94 7.01 -4.86
C HIS A 121 -5.74 8.29 -4.64
N LEU A 122 -5.02 9.41 -4.60
CA LEU A 122 -5.56 10.75 -4.64
C LEU A 122 -5.85 11.10 -6.09
N THR A 123 -7.10 11.44 -6.36
CA THR A 123 -7.55 11.94 -7.66
C THR A 123 -7.13 13.39 -7.87
N ALA A 124 -7.08 13.86 -9.12
CA ALA A 124 -6.82 15.26 -9.44
C ALA A 124 -7.82 16.25 -8.78
N LEU A 125 -9.03 15.77 -8.44
CA LEU A 125 -10.06 16.56 -7.75
C LEU A 125 -9.89 16.59 -6.21
N GLY A 126 -8.83 15.98 -5.68
CA GLY A 126 -8.55 15.91 -4.25
C GLY A 126 -9.35 14.86 -3.47
N GLY A 127 -10.12 14.02 -4.16
CA GLY A 127 -10.83 12.88 -3.58
C GLY A 127 -9.96 11.62 -3.53
N VAL A 128 -10.24 10.74 -2.57
CA VAL A 128 -9.61 9.41 -2.48
C VAL A 128 -10.43 8.40 -3.30
N ALA A 129 -9.76 7.64 -4.15
CA ALA A 129 -10.36 6.58 -4.94
C ALA A 129 -9.64 5.25 -4.73
N HIS A 130 -10.42 4.16 -4.83
CA HIS A 130 -9.94 2.80 -4.63
C HIS A 130 -10.07 2.00 -5.93
N VAL A 131 -8.99 1.35 -6.34
CA VAL A 131 -8.96 0.41 -7.45
C VAL A 131 -8.66 -0.98 -6.90
N PHE A 132 -9.49 -1.95 -7.26
CA PHE A 132 -9.30 -3.34 -6.90
C PHE A 132 -8.91 -4.11 -8.15
N LEU A 133 -7.77 -4.77 -8.14
CA LEU A 133 -7.19 -5.45 -9.29
C LEU A 133 -7.10 -6.94 -9.01
N GLY A 134 -7.38 -7.76 -10.03
CA GLY A 134 -7.11 -9.19 -10.04
C GLY A 134 -6.14 -9.55 -11.15
N PHE A 135 -5.20 -10.44 -10.86
CA PHE A 135 -4.18 -10.91 -11.79
C PHE A 135 -4.20 -12.44 -11.85
N GLU A 136 -3.93 -12.98 -13.03
CA GLU A 136 -3.77 -14.41 -13.27
C GLU A 136 -2.38 -14.65 -13.88
N GLY A 137 -1.43 -15.09 -13.05
CA GLY A 137 -0.03 -15.23 -13.48
C GLY A 137 0.57 -13.90 -13.94
N ALA A 138 1.21 -13.90 -15.11
CA ALA A 138 1.91 -12.73 -15.65
C ALA A 138 1.00 -11.75 -16.45
N ALA A 139 -0.30 -12.01 -16.50
CA ALA A 139 -1.24 -11.14 -17.22
C ALA A 139 -1.40 -9.77 -16.54
N ALA A 140 -1.74 -8.75 -17.32
CA ALA A 140 -2.08 -7.44 -16.79
C ALA A 140 -3.28 -7.51 -15.82
N GLY A 141 -3.24 -6.67 -14.79
CA GLY A 141 -4.30 -6.60 -13.79
C GLY A 141 -5.62 -6.16 -14.40
N LYS A 142 -6.71 -6.84 -14.02
CA LYS A 142 -8.08 -6.46 -14.39
C LYS A 142 -8.77 -5.80 -13.22
N ALA A 143 -9.45 -4.69 -13.47
CA ALA A 143 -10.29 -4.05 -12.46
C ALA A 143 -11.43 -4.98 -12.03
N LEU A 144 -11.65 -5.07 -10.72
CA LEU A 144 -12.69 -5.84 -10.05
C LEU A 144 -13.57 -4.89 -9.24
N GLY A 145 -14.82 -5.29 -9.01
CA GLY A 145 -15.64 -4.68 -7.96
C GLY A 145 -15.20 -5.19 -6.58
N VAL A 146 -15.41 -4.37 -5.54
CA VAL A 146 -15.00 -4.67 -4.16
C VAL A 146 -15.45 -6.05 -3.67
N SER A 147 -16.70 -6.45 -3.95
CA SER A 147 -17.23 -7.76 -3.53
C SER A 147 -16.47 -8.94 -4.17
N LYS A 148 -16.15 -8.85 -5.47
CA LYS A 148 -15.38 -9.89 -6.16
C LYS A 148 -13.93 -9.94 -5.69
N PHE A 149 -13.37 -8.78 -5.37
CA PHE A 149 -12.03 -8.67 -4.80
C PHE A 149 -11.97 -9.33 -3.41
N LEU A 150 -12.88 -8.98 -2.50
CA LEU A 150 -12.93 -9.53 -1.14
C LEU A 150 -13.14 -11.05 -1.17
N ALA A 151 -14.07 -11.55 -1.98
CA ALA A 151 -14.28 -12.99 -2.14
C ALA A 151 -13.03 -13.70 -2.68
N GLY A 152 -12.32 -13.07 -3.63
CA GLY A 152 -11.08 -13.60 -4.19
C GLY A 152 -9.94 -13.64 -3.18
N VAL A 153 -9.77 -12.58 -2.39
CA VAL A 153 -8.78 -12.52 -1.31
C VAL A 153 -9.11 -13.54 -0.22
N ALA A 154 -10.37 -13.66 0.20
CA ALA A 154 -10.83 -14.63 1.20
C ALA A 154 -10.63 -16.09 0.76
N ALA A 155 -10.72 -16.37 -0.54
CA ALA A 155 -10.41 -17.69 -1.10
C ALA A 155 -8.90 -17.98 -1.14
N LEU A 156 -8.05 -16.95 -1.12
CA LEU A 156 -6.59 -17.06 -1.16
C LEU A 156 -5.97 -17.09 0.24
N LEU A 157 -6.53 -16.31 1.16
CA LEU A 157 -6.17 -16.22 2.57
C LEU A 157 -7.40 -16.61 3.37
N ASP A 158 -7.40 -17.84 3.89
CA ASP A 158 -8.46 -18.32 4.77
C ASP A 158 -8.60 -17.46 6.04
N LYS A 159 -9.68 -17.67 6.79
CA LYS A 159 -9.98 -16.87 8.00
C LYS A 159 -8.84 -16.91 9.03
N GLU A 160 -8.04 -17.97 9.04
CA GLU A 160 -6.89 -18.16 9.92
C GLU A 160 -5.81 -17.11 9.67
N PHE A 161 -5.74 -16.55 8.45
CA PHE A 161 -4.87 -15.42 8.13
C PHE A 161 -5.09 -14.24 9.08
N LEU A 162 -6.34 -13.92 9.44
CA LEU A 162 -6.67 -12.79 10.32
C LEU A 162 -6.12 -12.94 11.74
N ASN A 163 -5.74 -14.16 12.14
CA ASN A 163 -5.11 -14.43 13.43
C ASN A 163 -3.59 -14.20 13.42
N VAL A 164 -3.01 -13.85 12.27
CA VAL A 164 -1.57 -13.58 12.19
C VAL A 164 -1.26 -12.30 12.96
N LYS A 165 -0.62 -12.46 14.14
CA LYS A 165 -0.26 -11.37 15.07
C LYS A 165 0.53 -10.21 14.47
N ALA A 166 1.12 -10.40 13.29
CA ALA A 166 1.89 -9.38 12.58
C ALA A 166 1.04 -8.54 11.61
N LEU A 167 -0.25 -8.85 11.42
CA LEU A 167 -1.10 -8.06 10.53
C LEU A 167 -1.35 -6.67 11.10
N PRO A 168 -1.24 -5.62 10.26
CA PRO A 168 -1.59 -4.28 10.68
C PRO A 168 -3.10 -4.20 10.94
N ALA A 169 -3.52 -3.38 11.90
CA ALA A 169 -4.91 -2.97 11.99
C ALA A 169 -5.20 -1.98 10.85
N HIS A 170 -5.79 -2.47 9.75
CA HIS A 170 -6.14 -1.68 8.57
C HIS A 170 -7.61 -1.87 8.20
N ALA A 171 -8.25 -0.85 7.65
CA ALA A 171 -9.66 -0.87 7.29
C ALA A 171 -9.99 -2.01 6.30
N LEU A 172 -9.13 -2.26 5.32
CA LEU A 172 -9.31 -3.36 4.36
C LEU A 172 -9.31 -4.74 5.05
N LEU A 173 -8.47 -4.92 6.07
CA LEU A 173 -8.42 -6.15 6.84
C LEU A 173 -9.65 -6.31 7.74
N HIS A 174 -10.25 -5.21 8.20
CA HIS A 174 -11.54 -5.26 8.91
C HIS A 174 -12.67 -5.65 7.97
N GLU A 175 -12.74 -5.08 6.75
CA GLU A 175 -13.72 -5.46 5.73
C GLU A 175 -13.59 -6.94 5.35
N LEU A 176 -12.35 -7.44 5.22
CA LEU A 176 -12.09 -8.85 4.98
C LEU A 176 -12.58 -9.72 6.15
N ALA A 177 -12.37 -9.29 7.39
CA ALA A 177 -12.86 -9.98 8.58
C ALA A 177 -14.40 -10.08 8.61
N PHE A 178 -15.11 -9.02 8.24
CA PHE A 178 -16.56 -9.07 8.09
C PHE A 178 -16.99 -10.07 7.00
N HIS A 179 -16.29 -10.11 5.87
CA HIS A 179 -16.59 -11.05 4.79
C HIS A 179 -16.38 -12.52 5.20
N HIS A 180 -15.44 -12.83 6.10
CA HIS A 180 -15.26 -14.19 6.62
C HIS A 180 -16.27 -14.57 7.70
N ALA A 181 -16.94 -13.60 8.32
CA ALA A 181 -17.94 -13.82 9.38
C ALA A 181 -19.38 -14.00 8.84
N ALA A 182 -19.62 -13.62 7.58
CA ALA A 182 -20.88 -13.79 6.86
C ALA A 182 -20.95 -15.13 6.13
#